data_AF-A0A1F2U8Y4-F1
#
_entry.id   AF-A0A1F2U8Y4-F1
#
_cell.length_a   1.000
_cell.length_b   1.000
_cell.length_c   1.000
_cell.angle_alpha   90.00
_cell.angle_beta   90.00
_cell.angle_gamma   90.00
#
_symmetry.space_group_name_H-M   'P 1'
#
loop_
_entity.id
_entity.type
_entity.pdbx_description
1 polymer ?
#
loop_
_entity_poly.entity_id
_entity_poly.type
_entity_poly.pdbx_seq_one_letter_code
_entity_poly.pdbx_strand_id
1 'polypeptide(L)'
;MQDPQEIRQFTKRYATLSDPPWLPIAIWVTLAPAANQFGYLSASAELVSFLIAGAVALVLSRLYRRRYGVVVQQEPKPWFLRPVTIAGLVIGAQAVSLWLRLPVDLGLVAGGLLFAAAAFHDGGIRRHLLAPAIVLVAAAFRSFLIEDWQAGNAAILIAFGMAWAFVCLWDYRVLNRSLMKVHRVH
;
A
#
# COMPACT_ATOMS: atom_id res chain seq x y z
N MET A 1 20.09 -32.02 4.65
CA MET A 1 18.68 -31.62 4.79
C MET A 1 18.65 -30.39 5.69
N GLN A 2 18.23 -29.22 5.19
CA GLN A 2 18.13 -28.03 6.04
C GLN A 2 17.04 -28.23 7.10
N ASP A 3 17.34 -27.77 8.32
CA ASP A 3 16.47 -27.94 9.48
C ASP A 3 15.12 -27.24 9.22
N PRO A 4 13.97 -27.94 9.32
CA PRO A 4 12.65 -27.32 9.19
C PRO A 4 12.46 -26.11 10.11
N GLN A 5 13.20 -26.04 11.21
CA GLN A 5 13.21 -24.88 12.11
C GLN A 5 13.92 -23.66 11.53
N GLU A 6 15.01 -23.82 10.77
CA GLU A 6 15.71 -22.72 10.09
C GLU A 6 14.84 -22.14 8.97
N ILE A 7 14.18 -23.00 8.18
CA ILE A 7 13.23 -22.56 7.15
C ILE A 7 12.07 -21.80 7.81
N ARG A 8 11.53 -22.29 8.94
CA ARG A 8 10.51 -21.58 9.73
C ARG A 8 10.99 -20.23 10.28
N GLN A 9 12.21 -20.15 10.80
CA GLN A 9 12.76 -18.89 11.33
C GLN A 9 13.06 -17.88 10.22
N PHE A 10 13.55 -18.35 9.07
CA PHE A 10 13.78 -17.50 7.91
C PHE A 10 12.45 -16.97 7.37
N THR A 11 11.47 -17.86 7.18
CA THR A 11 10.16 -17.50 6.64
C THR A 11 9.25 -16.73 7.59
N LYS A 12 9.45 -16.82 8.91
CA LYS A 12 8.84 -15.89 9.90
C LYS A 12 9.06 -14.43 9.53
N ARG A 13 10.26 -14.07 9.05
CA ARG A 13 10.58 -12.68 8.62
C ARG A 13 9.92 -12.28 7.29
N TYR A 14 9.45 -13.24 6.49
CA TYR A 14 8.81 -13.02 5.18
C TYR A 14 7.29 -13.26 5.21
N ALA A 15 6.74 -13.64 6.37
CA ALA A 15 5.31 -13.92 6.61
C ALA A 15 4.40 -12.69 6.43
N THR A 16 4.94 -11.54 6.09
CA THR A 16 4.21 -10.28 5.95
C THR A 16 3.47 -10.13 4.62
N LEU A 17 3.66 -11.07 3.69
CA LEU A 17 2.93 -11.20 2.42
C LEU A 17 1.54 -11.87 2.59
N SER A 18 0.87 -11.66 3.74
CA SER A 18 -0.52 -12.12 3.95
C SER A 18 -1.52 -11.47 2.99
N ASP A 19 -1.11 -10.34 2.42
CA ASP A 19 -1.97 -9.42 1.74
C ASP A 19 -1.93 -9.68 0.22
N PRO A 20 -3.09 -9.61 -0.47
CA PRO A 20 -3.22 -9.95 -1.87
C PRO A 20 -2.22 -9.17 -2.74
N PRO A 21 -1.97 -9.60 -3.98
CA PRO A 21 -1.42 -8.77 -5.05
C PRO A 21 -2.18 -7.45 -5.14
N TRP A 22 -1.74 -6.44 -4.39
CA TRP A 22 -2.31 -5.09 -4.46
C TRP A 22 -1.80 -4.33 -5.68
N LEU A 23 -0.82 -4.87 -6.39
CA LEU A 23 -0.24 -4.25 -7.58
C LEU A 23 -1.28 -3.88 -8.66
N PRO A 24 -2.28 -4.72 -9.02
CA PRO A 24 -3.32 -4.34 -9.96
C PRO A 24 -4.15 -3.15 -9.46
N ILE A 25 -4.43 -3.11 -8.15
CA ILE A 25 -5.16 -2.00 -7.52
C ILE A 25 -4.27 -0.74 -7.49
N ALA A 26 -2.98 -0.88 -7.18
CA ALA A 26 -2.01 0.22 -7.18
C ALA A 26 -1.89 0.85 -8.58
N ILE A 27 -1.78 0.00 -9.60
CA ILE A 27 -1.75 0.41 -11.02
C ILE A 27 -3.07 1.10 -11.38
N TRP A 28 -4.21 0.55 -10.94
CA TRP A 28 -5.51 1.18 -11.19
C TRP A 28 -5.63 2.56 -10.55
N VAL A 29 -5.24 2.71 -9.27
CA VAL A 29 -5.20 4.01 -8.55
C VAL A 29 -4.28 5.02 -9.23
N THR A 30 -3.30 4.55 -10.00
CA THR A 30 -2.44 5.43 -10.81
C THR A 30 -3.11 5.81 -12.14
N LEU A 31 -3.62 4.84 -12.88
CA LEU A 31 -4.04 5.01 -14.27
C LEU A 31 -5.47 5.54 -14.42
N ALA A 32 -6.40 5.11 -13.57
CA ALA A 32 -7.80 5.49 -13.70
C ALA A 32 -8.05 6.98 -13.38
N PRO A 33 -7.48 7.56 -12.30
CA PRO A 33 -7.61 9.00 -12.04
C PRO A 33 -6.94 9.85 -13.12
N ALA A 34 -5.79 9.42 -13.65
CA ALA A 34 -5.13 10.09 -14.77
C ALA A 34 -6.02 10.08 -16.02
N ALA A 35 -6.55 8.91 -16.40
CA ALA A 35 -7.42 8.77 -17.56
C ALA A 35 -8.73 9.56 -17.42
N ASN A 36 -9.30 9.62 -16.22
CA ASN A 36 -10.47 10.45 -15.92
C ASN A 36 -10.14 11.96 -16.06
N GLN A 37 -9.01 12.42 -15.52
CA GLN A 37 -8.59 13.82 -15.62
C GLN A 37 -8.39 14.29 -17.08
N PHE A 38 -7.94 13.41 -17.98
CA PHE A 38 -7.81 13.72 -19.40
C PHE A 38 -9.08 13.47 -20.22
N GLY A 39 -10.21 13.11 -19.59
CA GLY A 39 -11.48 12.88 -20.26
C GLY A 39 -11.57 11.57 -21.06
N TYR A 40 -10.64 10.65 -20.86
CA TYR A 40 -10.62 9.35 -21.54
C TYR A 40 -11.48 8.29 -20.84
N LEU A 41 -11.89 8.53 -19.59
CA LEU A 41 -12.66 7.58 -18.79
C LEU A 41 -13.99 8.19 -18.33
N SER A 42 -15.10 7.53 -18.64
CA SER A 42 -16.40 7.86 -18.03
C SER A 42 -16.51 7.26 -16.63
N ALA A 43 -17.39 7.82 -15.78
CA ALA A 43 -17.62 7.30 -14.42
C ALA A 43 -18.05 5.82 -14.38
N SER A 44 -18.82 5.37 -15.38
CA SER A 44 -19.20 3.96 -15.51
C SER A 44 -18.00 3.07 -15.91
N ALA A 45 -17.13 3.54 -16.80
CA ALA A 45 -15.90 2.84 -17.16
C ALA A 45 -14.89 2.82 -15.99
N GLU A 46 -14.86 3.85 -15.15
CA GLU A 46 -14.07 3.89 -13.92
C GLU A 46 -14.49 2.77 -12.96
N LEU A 47 -15.80 2.65 -12.69
CA LEU A 47 -16.32 1.61 -11.80
C LEU A 47 -16.07 0.20 -12.37
N VAL A 48 -16.30 -0.01 -13.66
CA VAL A 48 -16.05 -1.31 -14.31
C VAL A 48 -14.56 -1.67 -14.25
N SER A 49 -13.66 -0.74 -14.55
CA SER A 49 -12.22 -0.98 -14.48
C SER A 49 -11.72 -1.24 -13.05
N PHE A 50 -12.32 -0.59 -12.04
CA PHE A 50 -12.04 -0.87 -10.63
C PHE A 50 -12.42 -2.32 -10.26
N LEU A 51 -13.62 -2.75 -10.68
CA LEU A 51 -14.09 -4.11 -10.45
C LEU A 51 -13.18 -5.15 -11.13
N ILE A 52 -12.70 -4.86 -12.35
CA ILE A 52 -11.73 -5.72 -13.05
C ILE A 52 -10.41 -5.78 -12.27
N ALA A 53 -9.87 -4.63 -11.84
CA ALA A 53 -8.64 -4.59 -11.05
C ALA A 53 -8.77 -5.38 -9.73
N GLY A 54 -9.91 -5.24 -9.05
CA GLY A 54 -10.24 -6.01 -7.85
C GLY A 54 -10.33 -7.51 -8.11
N ALA A 55 -11.01 -7.92 -9.19
CA ALA A 55 -11.10 -9.32 -9.58
C ALA A 55 -9.72 -9.91 -9.92
N VAL A 56 -8.88 -9.17 -10.64
CA VAL A 56 -7.49 -9.57 -10.94
C VAL A 56 -6.67 -9.71 -9.66
N ALA A 57 -6.77 -8.77 -8.72
CA ALA A 57 -6.10 -8.85 -7.43
C ALA A 57 -6.54 -10.10 -6.63
N LEU A 58 -7.83 -10.44 -6.65
CA LEU A 58 -8.36 -11.65 -6.01
C LEU A 58 -7.85 -12.93 -6.68
N VAL A 59 -7.85 -12.99 -8.01
CA VAL A 59 -7.36 -14.15 -8.78
C VAL A 59 -5.87 -14.35 -8.52
N LEU A 60 -5.07 -13.29 -8.61
CA LEU A 60 -3.65 -13.35 -8.32
C LEU A 60 -3.41 -13.74 -6.85
N SER A 61 -4.21 -13.24 -5.90
CA SER A 61 -4.11 -13.64 -4.49
C SER A 61 -4.32 -15.15 -4.31
N ARG A 62 -5.33 -15.71 -4.96
CA ARG A 62 -5.59 -17.16 -4.93
C ARG A 62 -4.45 -17.95 -5.57
N LEU A 63 -3.93 -17.49 -6.71
CA LEU A 63 -2.79 -18.12 -7.37
C LEU A 63 -1.52 -18.07 -6.50
N TYR A 64 -1.24 -16.93 -5.88
CA TYR A 64 -0.12 -16.76 -4.94
C TYR A 64 -0.27 -17.68 -3.73
N ARG A 65 -1.45 -17.72 -3.09
CA ARG A 65 -1.71 -18.62 -1.97
C ARG A 65 -1.55 -20.10 -2.33
N ARG A 66 -1.99 -20.51 -3.53
CA ARG A 66 -1.83 -21.89 -4.01
C ARG A 66 -0.37 -22.23 -4.30
N ARG A 67 0.39 -21.30 -4.90
CA ARG A 67 1.78 -21.54 -5.32
C ARG A 67 2.79 -21.44 -4.18
N TYR A 68 2.53 -20.59 -3.19
CA TYR A 68 3.44 -20.29 -2.08
C TYR A 68 2.91 -20.76 -0.72
N GLY A 69 1.91 -21.66 -0.74
CA GLY A 69 1.22 -22.28 0.39
C GLY A 69 1.79 -22.04 1.78
N VAL A 70 0.97 -21.41 2.63
CA VAL A 70 0.96 -21.67 4.09
C VAL A 70 2.24 -21.27 4.85
N VAL A 71 2.98 -20.25 4.40
CA VAL A 71 4.06 -19.67 5.21
C VAL A 71 3.75 -18.25 5.65
N VAL A 72 2.63 -18.10 6.36
CA VAL A 72 2.24 -16.83 6.98
C VAL A 72 1.89 -17.15 8.41
N GLN A 73 2.88 -17.08 9.31
CA GLN A 73 2.57 -16.92 10.72
C GLN A 73 2.00 -15.51 10.85
N GLN A 74 0.69 -15.41 11.14
CA GLN A 74 0.09 -14.15 11.57
C GLN A 74 0.71 -13.80 12.92
N GLU A 75 1.79 -13.01 12.91
CA GLU A 75 2.15 -12.28 14.12
C GLU A 75 0.95 -11.41 14.49
N PRO A 76 0.55 -11.36 15.77
CA PRO A 76 -0.56 -10.53 16.21
C PRO A 76 -0.23 -9.09 15.84
N LYS A 77 -0.90 -8.56 14.80
CA LYS A 77 -0.76 -7.17 14.40
C LYS A 77 -1.02 -6.32 15.66
N PRO A 78 -0.06 -5.48 16.08
CA PRO A 78 -0.24 -4.67 17.26
C PRO A 78 -1.51 -3.83 17.10
N TRP A 79 -2.22 -3.60 18.20
CA TRP A 79 -3.57 -3.03 18.18
C TRP A 79 -3.66 -1.69 17.43
N PHE A 80 -2.60 -0.89 17.44
CA PHE A 80 -2.51 0.39 16.73
C PHE A 80 -2.38 0.24 15.20
N LEU A 81 -1.92 -0.90 14.70
CA LEU A 81 -1.89 -1.25 13.27
C LEU A 81 -3.20 -1.90 12.80
N ARG A 82 -4.25 -1.92 13.65
CA ARG A 82 -5.56 -2.41 13.22
C ARG A 82 -6.18 -1.42 12.21
N PRO A 83 -6.78 -1.91 11.11
CA PRO A 83 -7.39 -1.05 10.09
C PRO A 83 -8.40 -0.06 10.69
N VAL A 84 -9.16 -0.50 11.70
CA VAL A 84 -10.17 0.33 12.38
C VAL A 84 -9.55 1.47 13.18
N THR A 85 -8.48 1.23 13.92
CA THR A 85 -7.78 2.29 14.68
C THR A 85 -7.07 3.27 13.74
N ILE A 86 -6.46 2.75 12.67
CA ILE A 86 -5.85 3.57 11.61
C ILE A 86 -6.90 4.47 10.96
N ALA A 87 -8.02 3.88 10.52
CA ALA A 87 -9.11 4.63 9.90
C ALA A 87 -9.68 5.68 10.85
N GLY A 88 -9.92 5.31 12.13
CA GLY A 88 -10.40 6.25 13.14
C GLY A 88 -9.45 7.41 13.38
N LEU A 89 -8.13 7.17 13.42
CA LEU A 89 -7.13 8.21 13.64
C LEU A 89 -7.01 9.15 12.42
N VAL A 90 -7.00 8.59 11.20
CA VAL A 90 -6.97 9.38 9.95
C VAL A 90 -8.24 10.22 9.79
N ILE A 91 -9.42 9.62 10.00
CA ILE A 91 -10.71 10.32 9.89
C ILE A 91 -10.84 11.37 10.99
N GLY A 92 -10.46 11.05 12.23
CA GLY A 92 -10.48 11.99 13.35
C GLY A 92 -9.55 13.18 13.12
N ALA A 93 -8.32 12.95 12.66
CA ALA A 93 -7.39 14.00 12.31
C ALA A 93 -7.93 14.88 11.16
N GLN A 94 -8.54 14.28 10.14
CA GLN A 94 -9.18 15.03 9.06
C GLN A 94 -10.35 15.88 9.56
N ALA A 95 -11.20 15.33 10.42
CA ALA A 95 -12.32 16.07 11.01
C ALA A 95 -11.84 17.28 11.82
N VAL A 96 -10.75 17.14 12.58
CA VAL A 96 -10.13 18.26 13.31
C VAL A 96 -9.58 19.32 12.36
N SER A 97 -8.88 18.91 11.28
CA SER A 97 -8.37 19.83 10.26
C SER A 97 -9.51 20.63 9.61
N LEU A 98 -10.61 19.97 9.25
CA LEU A 98 -11.79 20.61 8.66
C LEU A 98 -12.49 21.54 9.66
N TRP A 99 -12.64 21.11 10.92
CA TRP A 99 -13.28 21.91 11.97
C TRP A 99 -12.49 23.20 12.28
N LEU A 100 -11.16 23.09 12.34
CA LEU A 100 -10.26 24.23 12.58
C LEU A 100 -9.92 25.02 11.30
N ARG A 101 -10.40 24.58 10.13
CA ARG A 101 -10.07 25.14 8.80
C ARG A 101 -8.55 25.29 8.61
N LEU A 102 -7.80 24.28 9.04
CA LEU A 102 -6.35 24.30 8.89
C LEU A 102 -6.01 24.25 7.40
N PRO A 103 -4.96 24.96 6.96
CA PRO A 103 -4.48 24.86 5.59
C PRO A 103 -3.76 23.53 5.33
N VAL A 104 -3.64 22.65 6.32
CA VAL A 104 -2.97 21.34 6.22
C VAL A 104 -3.98 20.23 6.50
N ASP A 105 -4.03 19.25 5.61
CA ASP A 105 -4.87 18.05 5.75
C ASP A 105 -4.24 17.08 6.76
N LEU A 106 -4.56 17.24 8.05
CA LEU A 106 -4.01 16.42 9.13
C LEU A 106 -4.32 14.92 8.98
N GLY A 107 -5.38 14.54 8.28
CA GLY A 107 -5.67 13.14 7.96
C GLY A 107 -4.59 12.52 7.08
N LEU A 108 -4.11 13.26 6.08
CA LEU A 108 -3.02 12.83 5.20
C LEU A 108 -1.68 12.76 5.95
N VAL A 109 -1.41 13.73 6.83
CA VAL A 109 -0.22 13.69 7.72
C VAL A 109 -0.26 12.46 8.61
N ALA A 110 -1.39 12.20 9.28
CA ALA A 110 -1.58 11.04 10.12
C ALA A 110 -1.39 9.73 9.35
N GLY A 111 -1.96 9.62 8.15
CA GLY A 111 -1.76 8.48 7.26
C GLY A 111 -0.28 8.29 6.90
N GLY A 112 0.42 9.36 6.52
CA GLY A 112 1.84 9.32 6.21
C GLY A 112 2.71 8.89 7.39
N LEU A 113 2.44 9.41 8.58
CA LEU A 113 3.12 9.03 9.82
C LEU A 113 2.88 7.56 10.18
N LEU A 114 1.69 7.03 9.93
CA LEU A 114 1.40 5.60 10.13
C LEU A 114 2.19 4.71 9.17
N PHE A 115 2.34 5.11 7.90
CA PHE A 115 3.22 4.40 6.95
C PHE A 115 4.69 4.50 7.36
N ALA A 116 5.15 5.66 7.83
CA ALA A 116 6.51 5.82 8.33
C ALA A 116 6.75 4.94 9.58
N ALA A 117 5.82 4.95 10.54
CA ALA A 117 5.89 4.08 11.71
C ALA A 117 5.92 2.60 11.32
N ALA A 118 5.09 2.18 10.36
CA ALA A 118 5.10 0.82 9.84
C ALA A 118 6.41 0.47 9.12
N ALA A 119 7.05 1.43 8.44
CA ALA A 119 8.35 1.23 7.80
C ALA A 119 9.46 0.91 8.81
N PHE A 120 9.38 1.50 10.01
CA PHE A 120 10.38 1.37 11.06
C PHE A 120 10.08 0.29 12.11
N HIS A 121 8.80 -0.08 12.30
CA HIS A 121 8.36 -1.06 13.31
C HIS A 121 9.06 -2.42 13.17
N ASP A 122 9.30 -2.89 11.95
CA ASP A 122 9.93 -4.19 11.69
C ASP A 122 11.48 -4.07 11.60
N GLY A 123 12.12 -3.20 12.40
CA GLY A 123 13.57 -3.00 12.38
C GLY A 123 14.10 -2.37 11.07
N GLY A 124 13.25 -1.64 10.34
CA GLY A 124 13.61 -1.02 9.06
C GLY A 124 13.58 -1.96 7.85
N ILE A 125 12.99 -3.15 7.96
CA ILE A 125 12.84 -4.10 6.85
C ILE A 125 11.93 -3.55 5.73
N ARG A 126 10.99 -2.67 6.06
CA ARG A 126 10.01 -2.10 5.13
C ARG A 126 10.26 -0.63 4.78
N ARG A 127 11.51 -0.22 4.62
CA ARG A 127 11.88 1.14 4.20
C ARG A 127 11.17 1.62 2.93
N HIS A 128 10.75 0.70 2.05
CA HIS A 128 9.96 1.05 0.86
C HIS A 128 8.59 1.66 1.18
N LEU A 129 8.02 1.42 2.37
CA LEU A 129 6.79 2.07 2.84
C LEU A 129 6.97 3.57 3.13
N LEU A 130 8.21 4.07 3.15
CA LEU A 130 8.47 5.51 3.23
C LEU A 130 8.03 6.24 1.96
N ALA A 131 8.01 5.56 0.80
CA ALA A 131 7.56 6.18 -0.44
C ALA A 131 6.11 6.68 -0.36
N PRO A 132 5.10 5.84 -0.01
CA PRO A 132 3.74 6.34 0.17
C PRO A 132 3.61 7.29 1.38
N ALA A 133 4.44 7.14 2.41
CA ALA A 133 4.47 8.07 3.55
C ALA A 133 4.83 9.50 3.12
N ILE A 134 5.91 9.64 2.35
CA ILE A 134 6.38 10.94 1.83
C ILE A 134 5.32 11.58 0.94
N VAL A 135 4.69 10.79 0.05
CA VAL A 135 3.63 11.29 -0.82
C VAL A 135 2.44 11.81 -0.01
N LEU A 136 1.98 11.08 1.00
CA LEU A 136 0.85 11.52 1.83
C LEU A 136 1.18 12.77 2.66
N VAL A 137 2.39 12.86 3.22
CA VAL A 137 2.80 14.07 3.94
C VAL A 137 2.91 15.25 3.00
N ALA A 138 3.51 15.09 1.82
CA ALA A 138 3.58 16.16 0.81
C ALA A 138 2.18 16.59 0.33
N ALA A 139 1.29 15.63 0.11
CA ALA A 139 -0.11 15.86 -0.26
C ALA A 139 -0.90 16.63 0.80
N ALA A 140 -0.52 16.50 2.09
CA ALA A 140 -1.16 17.25 3.16
C ALA A 140 -1.01 18.77 3.01
N PHE A 141 0.00 19.23 2.27
CA PHE A 141 0.28 20.63 1.99
C PHE A 141 -0.18 21.05 0.59
N ARG A 142 -1.05 20.26 -0.08
CA ARG A 142 -1.49 20.54 -1.46
C ARG A 142 -2.08 21.93 -1.68
N SER A 143 -2.76 22.46 -0.67
CA SER A 143 -3.33 23.82 -0.64
C SER A 143 -2.29 24.92 -0.85
N PHE A 144 -1.02 24.65 -0.53
CA PHE A 144 0.11 25.56 -0.76
C PHE A 144 0.81 25.32 -2.10
N LEU A 145 0.58 24.18 -2.74
CA LEU A 145 1.35 23.70 -3.90
C LEU A 145 0.55 23.72 -5.21
N ILE A 146 -0.77 23.57 -5.13
CA ILE A 146 -1.64 23.40 -6.31
C ILE A 146 -2.93 24.20 -6.10
N GLU A 147 -3.15 25.20 -6.96
CA GLU A 147 -4.34 26.06 -6.92
C GLU A 147 -5.60 25.33 -7.41
N ASP A 148 -5.46 24.45 -8.41
CA ASP A 148 -6.56 23.64 -8.94
C ASP A 148 -6.80 22.40 -8.08
N TRP A 149 -7.92 22.42 -7.35
CA TRP A 149 -8.37 21.32 -6.50
C TRP A 149 -8.50 19.97 -7.24
N GLN A 150 -9.00 19.96 -8.49
CA GLN A 150 -9.20 18.72 -9.24
C GLN A 150 -7.86 18.15 -9.70
N ALA A 151 -7.00 19.01 -10.26
CA ALA A 151 -5.66 18.60 -10.67
C ALA A 151 -4.81 18.13 -9.48
N GLY A 152 -4.95 18.78 -8.32
CA GLY A 152 -4.26 18.40 -7.09
C GLY A 152 -4.67 17.02 -6.59
N ASN A 153 -5.97 16.71 -6.57
CA ASN A 153 -6.46 15.40 -6.15
C ASN A 153 -6.01 14.28 -7.10
N ALA A 154 -6.08 14.51 -8.40
CA ALA A 154 -5.61 13.55 -9.38
C ALA A 154 -4.10 13.31 -9.25
N ALA A 155 -3.29 14.38 -9.10
CA ALA A 155 -1.84 14.27 -8.90
C ALA A 155 -1.48 13.48 -7.63
N ILE A 156 -2.21 13.69 -6.52
CA ILE A 156 -2.01 12.95 -5.28
C ILE A 156 -2.34 11.47 -5.45
N LEU A 157 -3.47 11.15 -6.10
CA LEU A 157 -3.86 9.76 -6.37
C LEU A 157 -2.83 9.05 -7.27
N ILE A 158 -2.36 9.72 -8.31
CA ILE A 158 -1.31 9.20 -9.21
C ILE A 158 -0.02 8.96 -8.44
N ALA A 159 0.47 9.96 -7.70
CA ALA A 159 1.71 9.85 -6.92
C ALA A 159 1.61 8.74 -5.86
N PHE A 160 0.46 8.63 -5.19
CA PHE A 160 0.22 7.59 -4.20
C PHE A 160 0.14 6.20 -4.86
N GLY A 161 -0.57 6.08 -5.97
CA GLY A 161 -0.65 4.86 -6.77
C GLY A 161 0.73 4.39 -7.25
N MET A 162 1.57 5.29 -7.75
CA MET A 162 2.95 4.99 -8.15
C MET A 162 3.82 4.54 -6.98
N ALA A 163 3.74 5.25 -5.85
CA ALA A 163 4.47 4.87 -4.64
C ALA A 163 4.03 3.50 -4.13
N TRP A 164 2.73 3.20 -4.19
CA TRP A 164 2.18 1.90 -3.80
C TRP A 164 2.54 0.79 -4.79
N ALA A 165 2.59 1.08 -6.09
CA ALA A 165 3.05 0.15 -7.11
C ALA A 165 4.54 -0.19 -6.92
N PHE A 166 5.36 0.81 -6.56
CA PHE A 166 6.76 0.60 -6.18
C PHE A 166 6.90 -0.32 -4.97
N VAL A 167 6.12 -0.10 -3.91
CA VAL A 167 6.06 -0.98 -2.74
C VAL A 167 5.73 -2.42 -3.16
N CYS A 168 4.68 -2.60 -3.95
CA CYS A 168 4.26 -3.93 -4.42
C CYS A 168 5.36 -4.61 -5.26
N LEU A 169 5.99 -3.90 -6.19
CA LEU A 169 7.08 -4.44 -7.02
C LEU A 169 8.30 -4.81 -6.17
N TRP A 170 8.60 -4.03 -5.14
CA TRP A 170 9.69 -4.31 -4.22
C TRP A 170 9.43 -5.60 -3.45
N ASP A 171 8.24 -5.75 -2.88
CA ASP A 171 7.83 -6.94 -2.16
C ASP A 171 7.87 -8.19 -3.04
N TYR A 172 7.43 -8.07 -4.30
CA TYR A 172 7.57 -9.15 -5.28
C TYR A 172 9.02 -9.53 -5.58
N ARG A 173 9.91 -8.54 -5.74
CA ARG A 173 11.33 -8.79 -5.99
C ARG A 173 11.99 -9.49 -4.81
N VAL A 174 11.69 -9.05 -3.59
CA VAL A 174 12.21 -9.66 -2.36
C VAL A 174 11.72 -11.10 -2.26
N LEU A 175 10.43 -11.35 -2.48
CA LEU A 175 9.85 -12.69 -2.47
C LEU A 175 10.52 -13.61 -3.51
N ASN A 176 10.65 -13.16 -4.76
CA ASN A 176 11.24 -13.98 -5.82
C ASN A 176 12.71 -14.32 -5.54
N ARG A 177 13.48 -13.38 -4.98
CA ARG A 177 14.87 -13.63 -4.55
C ARG A 177 14.95 -14.64 -3.41
N SER A 178 14.05 -14.55 -2.42
CA SER A 178 14.01 -15.50 -1.31
C SER A 178 13.65 -16.91 -1.80
N LEU A 179 12.71 -17.03 -2.74
CA LEU A 179 12.32 -18.31 -3.34
C LEU A 179 13.46 -18.96 -4.14
N MET A 180 14.16 -18.19 -4.97
CA MET A 180 15.32 -18.70 -5.73
C MET A 180 16.45 -19.21 -4.83
N LYS A 181 16.63 -18.61 -3.65
CA LYS A 181 17.64 -19.08 -2.68
C LYS A 181 17.25 -20.42 -2.07
N VAL A 182 15.98 -20.63 -1.71
CA VAL A 182 15.51 -21.92 -1.18
C VAL A 182 15.59 -23.02 -2.23
N HIS A 183 15.24 -22.72 -3.49
CA HIS A 183 15.25 -23.71 -4.57
C HIS A 183 16.64 -24.14 -5.05
N ARG A 184 17.70 -23.39 -4.72
CA ARG A 184 19.09 -23.78 -5.04
C ARG A 184 19.76 -24.63 -3.97
N VAL A 185 19.14 -24.75 -2.79
CA VAL A 185 19.67 -25.54 -1.67
C VAL A 185 19.06 -26.95 -1.63
N HIS A 186 18.06 -27.21 -2.49
CA HIS A 186 17.52 -28.52 -2.81
C HIS A 186 17.98 -28.96 -4.19
#